data_AF-A0A0B4U9S2-F1
#
_entry.id   AF-A0A0B4U9S2-F1
#
_cell.length_a   1.000
_cell.length_b   1.000
_cell.length_c   1.000
_cell.angle_alpha   90.00
_cell.angle_beta   90.00
_cell.angle_gamma   90.00
#
_symmetry.space_group_name_H-M   'P 1'
#
loop_
_entity.id
_entity.type
_entity.pdbx_description
1 polymer ?
#
loop_
_entity_poly.entity_id
_entity_poly.type
_entity_poly.pdbx_seq_one_letter_code
_entity_poly.pdbx_strand_id
1 'polypeptide(L)'
;MEVTPCKKSNDERIDKEEEDYKMGTLAYFRANERRRFLHGMVKFLPKSLQSRLTVLKNMQIDYFDIERQLYEEMFYIERKYHEKLVSLYNKRKDIISGKLEPDNELPKWKEFKENSSEMPLNYDYCNILKIYKSVNEETKGVPNFWLTVLKTSERISDIIYELDEPLLSKLTDITIDYNDLSYTIEFHFDENEYIHNKLLTKQYFLSKSLDMEYPFNYDGPNVIKCVGCEIEWKDGKNLTVKKIKYSEEEDDVVPVASFFHFFNPPKLSKEDMDVETQEILFIDFEIGQFMRDELIPRAILFFTGDYFEDSEHFIEEKIAKNGYELSGNFKKLHIK
;
A
#
# COMPACT_ATOMS: atom_id res chain seq x y z
N MET A 1 -35.76 -57.59 -40.40
CA MET A 1 -34.65 -57.75 -41.35
C MET A 1 -33.88 -56.44 -41.35
N GLU A 2 -32.63 -56.49 -40.92
CA GLU A 2 -31.67 -55.39 -40.98
C GLU A 2 -31.40 -54.98 -42.43
N VAL A 3 -31.01 -53.71 -42.66
CA VAL A 3 -29.75 -53.25 -43.29
C VAL A 3 -29.86 -51.73 -43.55
N THR A 4 -29.06 -50.94 -42.84
CA THR A 4 -28.52 -49.62 -43.25
C THR A 4 -27.22 -49.84 -44.04
N PRO A 5 -26.59 -48.90 -44.83
CA PRO A 5 -26.62 -47.42 -44.71
C PRO A 5 -26.45 -46.57 -46.03
N CYS A 6 -26.41 -45.23 -45.85
CA CYS A 6 -25.46 -44.25 -46.43
C CYS A 6 -25.94 -43.16 -47.44
N LYS A 7 -26.07 -41.92 -46.89
CA LYS A 7 -25.49 -40.62 -47.32
C LYS A 7 -25.89 -39.95 -48.65
N LYS A 8 -26.60 -38.79 -48.54
CA LYS A 8 -26.12 -37.38 -48.69
C LYS A 8 -27.24 -36.46 -49.20
N SER A 9 -27.57 -35.40 -48.46
CA SER A 9 -27.31 -34.00 -48.85
C SER A 9 -28.10 -33.02 -47.98
N ASN A 10 -27.35 -32.04 -47.48
CA ASN A 10 -27.67 -30.63 -47.20
C ASN A 10 -29.03 -30.27 -46.61
N ASP A 11 -29.01 -29.77 -45.38
CA ASP A 11 -29.50 -28.41 -45.16
C ASP A 11 -28.70 -27.72 -44.04
N GLU A 12 -27.58 -27.11 -44.43
CA GLU A 12 -26.89 -26.07 -43.66
C GLU A 12 -27.71 -24.78 -43.78
N ARG A 13 -28.83 -24.69 -43.06
CA ARG A 13 -29.59 -23.45 -42.91
C ARG A 13 -30.29 -23.44 -41.58
N ILE A 14 -29.56 -23.07 -40.54
CA ILE A 14 -29.95 -22.39 -39.31
C ILE A 14 -28.62 -22.31 -38.56
N ASP A 15 -28.14 -21.11 -38.25
CA ASP A 15 -27.08 -20.76 -37.28
C ASP A 15 -26.25 -19.53 -37.69
N LYS A 16 -26.45 -18.96 -38.89
CA LYS A 16 -25.79 -17.70 -39.27
C LYS A 16 -26.58 -16.42 -38.96
N GLU A 17 -27.87 -16.51 -38.68
CA GLU A 17 -28.70 -15.32 -38.41
C GLU A 17 -28.74 -14.91 -36.93
N GLU A 18 -28.46 -15.83 -35.98
CA GLU A 18 -28.44 -15.49 -34.54
C GLU A 18 -27.08 -14.95 -34.05
N GLU A 19 -25.97 -15.26 -34.72
CA GLU A 19 -24.66 -14.70 -34.36
C GLU A 19 -24.48 -13.25 -34.83
N ASP A 20 -25.10 -12.86 -35.95
CA ASP A 20 -24.96 -11.51 -36.52
C ASP A 20 -25.78 -10.45 -35.73
N TYR A 21 -26.85 -10.86 -35.03
CA TYR A 21 -27.68 -9.95 -34.22
C TYR A 21 -27.05 -9.58 -32.86
N LYS A 22 -26.05 -10.33 -32.38
CA LYS A 22 -25.34 -10.01 -31.12
C LYS A 22 -24.20 -9.00 -31.31
N MET A 23 -23.78 -8.74 -32.54
CA MET A 23 -22.60 -7.91 -32.84
C MET A 23 -22.88 -6.39 -32.82
N GLY A 24 -24.11 -5.96 -32.50
CA GLY A 24 -24.53 -4.56 -32.61
C GLY A 24 -25.22 -3.94 -31.39
N THR A 25 -25.50 -4.69 -30.32
CA THR A 25 -26.27 -4.16 -29.19
C THR A 25 -25.34 -3.58 -28.11
N LEU A 26 -25.50 -2.28 -27.80
CA LEU A 26 -24.80 -1.57 -26.72
C LEU A 26 -24.82 -2.30 -25.36
N ALA A 27 -25.83 -3.15 -25.15
CA ALA A 27 -25.97 -3.98 -23.95
C ALA A 27 -24.82 -4.98 -23.74
N TYR A 28 -24.17 -5.44 -24.82
CA TYR A 28 -23.09 -6.44 -24.74
C TYR A 28 -21.68 -5.82 -24.69
N PHE A 29 -21.56 -4.51 -24.84
CA PHE A 29 -20.26 -3.85 -24.79
C PHE A 29 -19.66 -3.97 -23.39
N ARG A 30 -18.37 -4.29 -23.30
CA ARG A 30 -17.59 -4.13 -22.09
C ARG A 30 -17.38 -2.64 -21.80
N ALA A 31 -16.98 -2.31 -20.57
CA ALA A 31 -16.81 -0.92 -20.14
C ALA A 31 -15.86 -0.11 -21.07
N ASN A 32 -14.77 -0.73 -21.53
CA ASN A 32 -13.81 -0.08 -22.43
C ASN A 32 -14.41 0.18 -23.83
N GLU A 33 -15.23 -0.74 -24.33
CA GLU A 33 -15.90 -0.60 -25.64
C GLU A 33 -16.95 0.52 -25.59
N ARG A 34 -17.73 0.58 -24.49
CA ARG A 34 -18.66 1.70 -24.24
C ARG A 34 -17.94 3.05 -24.18
N ARG A 35 -16.79 3.14 -23.48
CA ARG A 35 -15.99 4.37 -23.42
C ARG A 35 -15.55 4.83 -24.81
N ARG A 36 -14.97 3.92 -25.62
CA ARG A 36 -14.54 4.22 -26.99
C ARG A 36 -15.71 4.67 -27.87
N PHE A 37 -16.86 3.99 -27.77
CA PHE A 37 -18.08 4.37 -28.47
C PHE A 37 -18.53 5.79 -28.09
N LEU A 38 -18.59 6.12 -26.80
CA LEU A 38 -19.01 7.45 -26.32
C LEU A 38 -18.06 8.56 -26.80
N HIS A 39 -16.75 8.33 -26.79
CA HIS A 39 -15.79 9.28 -27.38
C HIS A 39 -16.05 9.55 -28.86
N GLY A 40 -16.44 8.52 -29.62
CA GLY A 40 -16.86 8.66 -31.00
C GLY A 40 -18.18 9.43 -31.13
N MET A 41 -19.22 8.99 -30.41
CA MET A 41 -20.56 9.58 -30.42
C MET A 41 -20.54 11.09 -30.18
N VAL A 42 -19.78 11.55 -29.18
CA VAL A 42 -19.66 12.98 -28.85
C VAL A 42 -19.15 13.80 -30.05
N LYS A 43 -18.22 13.25 -30.85
CA LYS A 43 -17.68 13.92 -32.04
C LYS A 43 -18.71 14.05 -33.18
N PHE A 44 -19.71 13.16 -33.22
CA PHE A 44 -20.76 13.17 -34.24
C PHE A 44 -21.98 14.03 -33.87
N LEU A 45 -22.07 14.54 -32.64
CA LEU A 45 -23.15 15.44 -32.24
C LEU A 45 -23.10 16.77 -33.03
N PRO A 46 -24.22 17.46 -33.25
CA PRO A 46 -24.23 18.82 -33.79
C PRO A 46 -23.30 19.76 -33.00
N LYS A 47 -22.68 20.73 -33.70
CA LYS A 47 -21.72 21.69 -33.08
C LYS A 47 -22.30 22.38 -31.84
N SER A 48 -23.58 22.75 -31.86
CA SER A 48 -24.26 23.37 -30.72
C SER A 48 -24.28 22.47 -29.48
N LEU A 49 -24.43 21.15 -29.65
CA LEU A 49 -24.38 20.20 -28.55
C LEU A 49 -22.94 19.95 -28.09
N GLN A 50 -21.98 19.86 -29.01
CA GLN A 50 -20.56 19.73 -28.65
C GLN A 50 -20.10 20.92 -27.79
N SER A 51 -20.47 22.15 -28.17
CA SER A 51 -20.17 23.35 -27.38
C SER A 51 -20.76 23.29 -25.97
N ARG A 52 -22.00 22.78 -25.80
CA ARG A 52 -22.60 22.59 -24.47
C ARG A 52 -21.80 21.57 -23.64
N LEU A 53 -21.38 20.46 -24.24
CA LEU A 53 -20.57 19.45 -23.56
C LEU A 53 -19.18 19.98 -23.16
N THR A 54 -18.57 20.85 -23.98
CA THR A 54 -17.33 21.54 -23.60
C THR A 54 -17.54 22.43 -22.37
N VAL A 55 -18.63 23.20 -22.33
CA VAL A 55 -18.95 24.01 -21.14
C VAL A 55 -19.13 23.13 -19.91
N LEU A 56 -19.86 22.01 -20.02
CA LEU A 56 -20.02 21.07 -18.90
C LEU A 56 -18.70 20.47 -18.43
N LYS A 57 -17.77 20.17 -19.35
CA LYS A 57 -16.42 19.71 -19.01
C LYS A 57 -15.59 20.80 -18.31
N ASN A 58 -15.72 22.06 -18.71
CA ASN A 58 -15.06 23.16 -18.00
C ASN A 58 -15.62 23.30 -16.58
N MET A 59 -16.94 23.22 -16.41
CA MET A 59 -17.58 23.22 -15.08
C MET A 59 -17.09 22.05 -14.21
N GLN A 60 -16.78 20.90 -14.80
CA GLN A 60 -16.21 19.76 -14.06
C GLN A 60 -14.80 20.07 -13.54
N ILE A 61 -14.00 20.86 -14.26
CA ILE A 61 -12.70 21.33 -13.77
C ILE A 61 -12.88 22.30 -12.60
N ASP A 62 -13.85 23.21 -12.69
CA ASP A 62 -14.20 24.12 -11.59
C ASP A 62 -14.66 23.34 -10.35
N TYR A 63 -15.43 22.26 -10.53
CA TYR A 63 -15.81 21.33 -9.46
C TYR A 63 -14.57 20.72 -8.79
N PHE A 64 -13.61 20.22 -9.57
CA PHE A 64 -12.39 19.63 -9.00
C PHE A 64 -11.54 20.65 -8.25
N ASP A 65 -11.53 21.93 -8.63
CA ASP A 65 -10.82 22.95 -7.86
C ASP A 65 -11.47 23.21 -6.51
N ILE A 66 -12.81 23.19 -6.43
CA ILE A 66 -13.52 23.28 -5.14
C ILE A 66 -13.23 22.06 -4.28
N GLU A 67 -13.24 20.86 -4.86
CA GLU A 67 -12.92 19.62 -4.16
C GLU A 67 -11.47 19.60 -3.65
N ARG A 68 -10.52 20.10 -4.45
CA ARG A 68 -9.12 20.31 -4.03
C ARG A 68 -9.03 21.21 -2.81
N GLN A 69 -9.77 22.31 -2.77
CA GLN A 69 -9.80 23.22 -1.61
C GLN A 69 -10.35 22.53 -0.37
N LEU A 70 -11.41 21.71 -0.51
CA LEU A 70 -11.95 20.91 0.57
C LEU A 70 -10.88 19.98 1.17
N TYR A 71 -10.17 19.22 0.33
CA TYR A 71 -9.13 18.30 0.79
C TYR A 71 -7.94 19.03 1.44
N GLU A 72 -7.56 20.19 0.92
CA GLU A 72 -6.56 21.05 1.54
C GLU A 72 -6.98 21.47 2.95
N GLU A 73 -8.22 21.92 3.16
CA GLU A 73 -8.74 22.24 4.48
C GLU A 73 -8.81 21.00 5.41
N MET A 74 -9.26 19.85 4.89
CA MET A 74 -9.30 18.59 5.63
C MET A 74 -7.91 18.22 6.16
N PHE A 75 -6.87 18.35 5.34
CA PHE A 75 -5.49 18.07 5.76
C PHE A 75 -5.05 18.96 6.94
N TYR A 76 -5.37 20.25 6.93
CA TYR A 76 -5.05 21.14 8.06
C TYR A 76 -5.86 20.80 9.31
N ILE A 77 -7.09 20.33 9.16
CA ILE A 77 -7.89 19.82 10.27
C ILE A 77 -7.26 18.55 10.83
N GLU A 78 -6.87 17.59 9.98
CA GLU A 78 -6.18 16.36 10.40
C GLU A 78 -4.92 16.69 11.19
N ARG A 79 -4.07 17.60 10.70
CA ARG A 79 -2.89 18.09 11.42
C ARG A 79 -3.26 18.64 12.80
N LYS A 80 -4.26 19.51 12.89
CA LYS A 80 -4.71 20.11 14.15
C LYS A 80 -5.20 19.06 15.16
N TYR A 81 -5.86 17.99 14.70
CA TYR A 81 -6.31 16.93 15.59
C TYR A 81 -5.21 15.93 15.91
N HIS A 82 -4.26 15.72 15.00
CA HIS A 82 -3.06 14.94 15.26
C HIS A 82 -2.29 15.48 16.47
N GLU A 83 -2.12 16.80 16.59
CA GLU A 83 -1.48 17.45 17.76
C GLU A 83 -2.13 17.06 19.10
N LYS A 84 -3.44 16.79 19.11
CA LYS A 84 -4.15 16.33 20.32
C LYS A 84 -3.87 14.86 20.62
N LEU A 85 -3.66 14.05 19.58
CA LEU A 85 -3.36 12.61 19.69
C LEU A 85 -1.91 12.35 20.11
N VAL A 86 -0.98 13.28 19.86
CA VAL A 86 0.44 13.16 20.24
C VAL A 86 0.61 12.78 21.71
N SER A 87 -0.20 13.33 22.62
CA SER A 87 -0.13 12.97 24.05
C SER A 87 -0.47 11.49 24.32
N LEU A 88 -1.43 10.93 23.57
CA LEU A 88 -1.79 9.52 23.64
C LEU A 88 -0.71 8.63 23.00
N TYR A 89 -0.13 9.05 21.88
CA TYR A 89 0.95 8.32 21.24
C TYR A 89 2.22 8.28 22.10
N ASN A 90 2.58 9.40 22.74
CA ASN A 90 3.69 9.43 23.69
C ASN A 90 3.42 8.51 24.89
N LYS A 91 2.20 8.52 25.45
CA LYS A 91 1.84 7.59 26.53
C LYS A 91 1.94 6.13 26.07
N ARG A 92 1.48 5.82 24.86
CA ARG A 92 1.61 4.48 24.25
C ARG A 92 3.08 4.08 24.13
N LYS A 93 3.95 4.97 23.63
CA LYS A 93 5.40 4.75 23.52
C LYS A 93 6.02 4.47 24.90
N ASP A 94 5.68 5.24 25.91
CA ASP A 94 6.25 5.06 27.26
C ASP A 94 5.82 3.73 27.88
N ILE A 95 4.60 3.27 27.63
CA ILE A 95 4.13 1.93 28.04
C ILE A 95 4.86 0.84 27.26
N ILE A 96 4.92 0.92 25.93
CA ILE A 96 5.58 -0.09 25.08
C ILE A 96 7.07 -0.23 25.43
N SER A 97 7.74 0.88 25.74
CA SER A 97 9.16 0.87 26.11
C SER A 97 9.42 0.51 27.58
N GLY A 98 8.38 0.36 28.41
CA GLY A 98 8.52 0.08 29.84
C GLY A 98 9.04 1.27 30.66
N LYS A 99 8.97 2.50 30.12
CA LYS A 99 9.27 3.73 30.86
C LYS A 99 8.14 4.11 31.80
N LEU A 100 6.91 3.78 31.44
CA LEU A 100 5.71 3.99 32.22
C LEU A 100 5.01 2.65 32.45
N GLU A 101 4.96 2.21 33.70
CA GLU A 101 4.10 1.10 34.11
C GLU A 101 2.70 1.65 34.42
N PRO A 102 1.65 1.23 33.70
CA PRO A 102 0.29 1.69 33.93
C PRO A 102 -0.35 0.99 35.13
N ASP A 103 -1.33 1.64 35.76
CA ASP A 103 -2.19 0.99 36.75
C ASP A 103 -3.08 -0.07 36.09
N ASN A 104 -3.44 -1.10 36.86
CA ASN A 104 -4.42 -2.09 36.40
C ASN A 104 -5.80 -1.43 36.22
N GLU A 105 -6.34 -1.49 35.00
CA GLU A 105 -7.65 -0.96 34.64
C GLU A 105 -8.55 -2.06 34.06
N LEU A 106 -9.86 -1.96 34.29
CA LEU A 106 -10.83 -2.80 33.60
C LEU A 106 -11.00 -2.32 32.15
N PRO A 107 -11.26 -3.22 31.19
CA PRO A 107 -11.61 -2.85 29.83
C PRO A 107 -12.75 -1.82 29.80
N LYS A 108 -12.56 -0.76 29.03
CA LYS A 108 -13.59 0.28 28.78
C LYS A 108 -14.51 -0.08 27.61
N TRP A 109 -14.23 -1.19 26.94
CA TRP A 109 -15.03 -1.76 25.84
C TRP A 109 -15.77 -2.99 26.30
N LYS A 110 -16.79 -3.38 25.55
CA LYS A 110 -17.48 -4.66 25.76
C LYS A 110 -16.67 -5.74 25.05
N GLU A 111 -16.21 -6.72 25.80
CA GLU A 111 -15.70 -7.95 25.21
C GLU A 111 -16.85 -8.70 24.55
N PHE A 112 -16.79 -8.83 23.23
CA PHE A 112 -17.61 -9.80 22.53
C PHE A 112 -16.94 -11.16 22.69
N LYS A 113 -17.64 -12.13 23.28
CA LYS A 113 -17.22 -13.53 23.22
C LYS A 113 -17.46 -14.04 21.80
N GLU A 114 -16.58 -13.67 20.88
CA GLU A 114 -16.51 -14.40 19.62
C GLU A 114 -16.00 -15.81 19.91
N ASN A 115 -16.68 -16.82 19.37
CA ASN A 115 -16.14 -18.18 19.29
C ASN A 115 -15.05 -18.23 18.19
N SER A 116 -14.09 -17.31 18.23
CA SER A 116 -12.91 -17.40 17.39
C SER A 116 -12.12 -18.61 17.89
N SER A 117 -11.86 -19.55 16.98
CA SER A 117 -11.03 -20.70 17.31
C SER A 117 -9.59 -20.21 17.37
N GLU A 118 -9.11 -19.88 18.58
CA GLU A 118 -7.72 -19.52 18.81
C GLU A 118 -6.82 -20.58 18.17
N MET A 119 -5.88 -20.14 17.32
CA MET A 119 -4.89 -21.07 16.78
C MET A 119 -3.94 -21.49 17.91
N PRO A 120 -3.55 -22.77 18.00
CA PRO A 120 -2.63 -23.19 19.03
C PRO A 120 -1.28 -22.49 18.85
N LEU A 121 -0.65 -22.06 19.96
CA LEU A 121 0.65 -21.39 20.03
C LEU A 121 1.85 -22.27 19.59
N ASN A 122 1.60 -23.36 18.85
CA ASN A 122 2.61 -24.25 18.29
C ASN A 122 2.89 -23.97 16.80
N TYR A 123 2.03 -23.20 16.12
CA TYR A 123 2.33 -22.67 14.80
C TYR A 123 3.28 -21.49 14.97
N ASP A 124 4.53 -21.65 14.55
CA ASP A 124 5.54 -20.59 14.59
C ASP A 124 5.11 -19.50 13.61
N TYR A 125 4.23 -18.60 14.07
CA TYR A 125 3.91 -17.37 13.37
C TYR A 125 5.18 -16.55 13.32
N CYS A 126 5.99 -16.80 12.30
CA CYS A 126 7.02 -15.90 11.88
C CYS A 126 8.13 -15.67 12.94
N ASN A 127 8.52 -16.69 13.72
CA ASN A 127 9.51 -16.63 14.82
C ASN A 127 9.12 -15.75 16.02
N ILE A 128 7.97 -15.05 15.99
CA ILE A 128 7.51 -14.16 17.05
C ILE A 128 7.30 -14.94 18.37
N LEU A 129 6.77 -16.17 18.27
CA LEU A 129 6.54 -17.04 19.43
C LEU A 129 7.81 -17.52 20.13
N LYS A 130 8.96 -17.56 19.44
CA LYS A 130 10.24 -17.93 20.10
C LYS A 130 10.65 -16.90 21.15
N ILE A 131 10.26 -15.63 20.97
CA ILE A 131 10.62 -14.53 21.88
C ILE A 131 9.60 -14.38 23.01
N TYR A 132 8.31 -14.55 22.72
CA TYR A 132 7.28 -14.52 23.77
C TYR A 132 7.39 -15.68 24.77
N LYS A 133 8.07 -16.78 24.42
CA LYS A 133 8.42 -17.85 25.36
C LYS A 133 9.35 -17.39 26.49
N SER A 134 10.08 -16.29 26.32
CA SER A 134 10.94 -15.70 27.36
C SER A 134 10.30 -14.55 28.14
N VAL A 135 9.06 -14.17 27.81
CA VAL A 135 8.34 -13.11 28.53
C VAL A 135 7.82 -13.67 29.85
N ASN A 136 8.00 -12.91 30.93
CA ASN A 136 7.51 -13.24 32.27
C ASN A 136 6.96 -11.97 32.95
N GLU A 137 6.53 -12.09 34.20
CA GLU A 137 5.95 -10.98 34.98
C GLU A 137 6.94 -9.82 35.25
N GLU A 138 8.25 -10.04 35.09
CA GLU A 138 9.30 -9.03 35.26
C GLU A 138 9.68 -8.34 33.94
N THR A 139 9.12 -8.79 32.81
CA THR A 139 9.36 -8.18 31.49
C THR A 139 8.83 -6.75 31.49
N LYS A 140 9.72 -5.79 31.25
CA LYS A 140 9.36 -4.39 31.10
C LYS A 140 8.83 -4.09 29.70
N GLY A 141 7.77 -3.31 29.64
CA GLY A 141 7.15 -2.87 28.39
C GLY A 141 6.57 -4.02 27.57
N VAL A 142 6.46 -3.81 26.26
CA VAL A 142 5.89 -4.77 25.31
C VAL A 142 6.92 -5.08 24.22
N PRO A 143 7.73 -6.14 24.40
CA PRO A 143 8.77 -6.50 23.43
C PRO A 143 8.22 -6.72 22.02
N ASN A 144 8.99 -6.31 21.00
CA ASN A 144 8.65 -6.47 19.58
C ASN A 144 7.29 -5.89 19.16
N PHE A 145 6.71 -4.95 19.91
CA PHE A 145 5.41 -4.37 19.59
C PHE A 145 5.27 -3.98 18.12
N TRP A 146 6.18 -3.14 17.61
CA TRP A 146 6.10 -2.67 16.23
C TRP A 146 6.44 -3.73 15.18
N LEU A 147 7.37 -4.63 15.47
CA LEU A 147 7.65 -5.76 14.58
C LEU A 147 6.40 -6.65 14.43
N THR A 148 5.71 -6.96 15.52
CA THR A 148 4.43 -7.69 15.48
C THR A 148 3.40 -6.90 14.67
N VAL A 149 3.21 -5.61 14.95
CA VAL A 149 2.26 -4.75 14.22
C VAL A 149 2.51 -4.76 12.71
N LEU A 150 3.78 -4.59 12.30
CA LEU A 150 4.15 -4.57 10.89
C LEU A 150 3.96 -5.94 10.22
N LYS A 151 4.20 -7.04 10.95
CA LYS A 151 4.04 -8.40 10.41
C LYS A 151 2.61 -8.93 10.42
N THR A 152 1.74 -8.41 11.29
CA THR A 152 0.30 -8.71 11.22
C THR A 152 -0.32 -8.11 9.96
N SER A 153 0.23 -6.99 9.48
CA SER A 153 -0.33 -6.31 8.32
C SER A 153 -0.04 -7.04 7.00
N GLU A 154 -1.07 -7.35 6.22
CA GLU A 154 -0.92 -7.99 4.91
C GLU A 154 -0.16 -7.08 3.93
N ARG A 155 -0.47 -5.78 3.94
CA ARG A 155 0.19 -4.79 3.05
C ARG A 155 1.67 -4.58 3.36
N ILE A 156 2.10 -4.76 4.60
CA ILE A 156 3.48 -4.49 5.03
C ILE A 156 4.33 -5.76 5.15
N SER A 157 3.75 -6.86 5.62
CA SER A 157 4.48 -8.12 5.83
C SER A 157 5.13 -8.65 4.55
N ASP A 158 4.51 -8.41 3.38
CA ASP A 158 5.03 -8.81 2.06
C ASP A 158 6.40 -8.16 1.71
N ILE A 159 6.74 -7.02 2.32
CA ILE A 159 8.01 -6.32 2.09
C ILE A 159 9.01 -6.49 3.24
N ILE A 160 8.67 -7.25 4.29
CA ILE A 160 9.56 -7.57 5.41
C ILE A 160 10.16 -8.97 5.20
N TYR A 161 11.49 -9.02 5.13
CA TYR A 161 12.23 -10.27 4.96
C TYR A 161 12.86 -10.72 6.29
N GLU A 162 13.18 -12.01 6.43
CA GLU A 162 13.73 -12.58 7.67
C GLU A 162 15.00 -11.87 8.16
N LEU A 163 15.81 -11.34 7.22
CA LEU A 163 17.03 -10.59 7.52
C LEU A 163 16.75 -9.21 8.15
N ASP A 164 15.56 -8.65 7.94
CA ASP A 164 15.15 -7.34 8.43
C ASP A 164 14.70 -7.39 9.90
N GLU A 165 14.15 -8.54 10.33
CA GLU A 165 13.53 -8.72 11.65
C GLU A 165 14.44 -8.34 12.83
N PRO A 166 15.73 -8.68 12.86
CA PRO A 166 16.60 -8.30 13.97
C PRO A 166 16.75 -6.79 14.14
N LEU A 167 16.79 -6.01 13.04
CA LEU A 167 16.84 -4.54 13.13
C LEU A 167 15.44 -3.98 13.44
N LEU A 168 14.39 -4.49 12.82
CA LEU A 168 13.01 -4.08 13.12
C LEU A 168 12.60 -4.40 14.58
N SER A 169 13.21 -5.40 15.22
CA SER A 169 13.02 -5.68 16.65
C SER A 169 13.51 -4.55 17.56
N LYS A 170 14.34 -3.65 17.04
CA LYS A 170 14.88 -2.47 17.74
C LYS A 170 14.03 -1.22 17.53
N LEU A 171 12.91 -1.34 16.82
CA LEU A 171 11.97 -0.26 16.57
C LEU A 171 11.16 0.01 17.85
N THR A 172 11.31 1.21 18.39
CA THR A 172 10.68 1.66 19.64
C THR A 172 9.39 2.41 19.39
N ASP A 173 9.30 3.12 18.26
CA ASP A 173 8.16 3.97 17.93
C ASP A 173 8.04 4.20 16.42
N ILE A 174 6.81 4.41 15.96
CA ILE A 174 6.52 4.94 14.64
C ILE A 174 5.58 6.14 14.81
N THR A 175 6.06 7.33 14.42
CA THR A 175 5.33 8.60 14.54
C THR A 175 5.07 9.23 13.18
N ILE A 176 4.16 10.20 13.16
CA ILE A 176 3.84 11.00 11.97
C ILE A 176 4.09 12.46 12.36
N ASP A 177 4.88 13.16 11.56
CA ASP A 177 5.01 14.62 11.64
C ASP A 177 4.32 15.27 10.44
N TYR A 178 3.51 16.30 10.68
CA TYR A 178 2.74 16.98 9.64
C TYR A 178 3.34 18.35 9.33
N ASN A 179 3.68 18.57 8.07
CA ASN A 179 4.16 19.84 7.54
C ASN A 179 3.15 20.43 6.56
N ASP A 180 3.49 21.54 5.90
CA ASP A 180 2.63 22.12 4.86
C ASP A 180 2.43 21.12 3.70
N LEU A 181 1.18 20.65 3.55
CA LEU A 181 0.73 19.65 2.57
C LEU A 181 1.72 18.48 2.36
N SER A 182 2.29 18.02 3.47
CA SER A 182 3.21 16.89 3.50
C SER A 182 3.20 16.26 4.89
N TYR A 183 3.55 14.98 4.96
CA TYR A 183 3.71 14.27 6.22
C TYR A 183 4.95 13.38 6.17
N THR A 184 5.59 13.21 7.32
CA THR A 184 6.78 12.40 7.49
C THR A 184 6.48 11.27 8.45
N ILE A 185 6.70 10.04 8.01
CA ILE A 185 6.69 8.86 8.88
C ILE A 185 8.09 8.69 9.46
N GLU A 186 8.15 8.57 10.77
CA GLU A 186 9.37 8.56 11.56
C GLU A 186 9.51 7.23 12.29
N PHE A 187 10.57 6.49 12.01
CA PHE A 187 10.88 5.19 12.62
C PHE A 187 12.00 5.35 13.64
N HIS A 188 11.66 5.20 14.92
CA HIS A 188 12.58 5.46 16.04
C HIS A 188 13.23 4.17 16.51
N PHE A 189 14.55 4.08 16.45
CA PHE A 189 15.31 2.91 16.82
C PHE A 189 16.12 3.13 18.10
N ASP A 190 16.16 2.10 18.94
CA ASP A 190 17.18 2.01 19.99
C ASP A 190 18.57 1.82 19.38
N GLU A 191 19.60 2.09 20.19
CA GLU A 191 20.97 1.75 19.81
C GLU A 191 21.07 0.25 19.48
N ASN A 192 21.64 -0.05 18.31
CA ASN A 192 21.65 -1.39 17.76
C ASN A 192 22.94 -1.67 16.96
N GLU A 193 23.15 -2.92 16.56
CA GLU A 193 24.37 -3.35 15.87
C GLU A 193 24.37 -3.08 14.36
N TYR A 194 23.27 -2.57 13.79
CA TYR A 194 23.10 -2.48 12.34
C TYR A 194 23.30 -1.08 11.78
N ILE A 195 22.74 -0.06 12.44
CA ILE A 195 22.73 1.32 11.95
C ILE A 195 23.19 2.29 13.03
N HIS A 196 23.75 3.43 12.62
CA HIS A 196 24.05 4.55 13.52
C HIS A 196 22.85 5.48 13.74
N ASN A 197 21.90 5.51 12.81
CA ASN A 197 20.69 6.32 12.91
C ASN A 197 19.83 5.88 14.11
N LYS A 198 19.34 6.86 14.87
CA LYS A 198 18.25 6.66 15.85
C LYS A 198 16.87 6.88 15.25
N LEU A 199 16.83 7.51 14.07
CA LEU A 199 15.61 7.91 13.39
C LEU A 199 15.80 7.70 11.89
N LEU A 200 14.93 6.90 11.29
CA LEU A 200 14.77 6.82 9.84
C LEU A 200 13.47 7.54 9.45
N THR A 201 13.47 8.26 8.34
CA THR A 201 12.34 9.09 7.92
C THR A 201 11.91 8.80 6.49
N LYS A 202 10.60 8.87 6.26
CA LYS A 202 9.99 8.80 4.95
C LYS A 202 8.93 9.87 4.82
N GLN A 203 9.17 10.85 3.96
CA GLN A 203 8.31 12.00 3.75
C GLN A 203 7.52 11.88 2.45
N TYR A 204 6.25 12.26 2.50
CA TYR A 204 5.33 12.29 1.37
C TYR A 204 4.77 13.71 1.18
N PHE A 205 4.69 14.15 -0.07
CA PHE A 205 4.23 15.49 -0.45
C PHE A 205 2.96 15.37 -1.28
N LEU A 206 1.92 16.10 -0.88
CA LEU A 206 0.63 16.14 -1.56
C LEU A 206 0.60 17.24 -2.62
N SER A 207 -0.16 17.03 -3.69
CA SER A 207 -0.34 18.07 -4.71
C SER A 207 -1.08 19.29 -4.17
N LYS A 208 -0.59 20.48 -4.54
CA LYS A 208 -1.26 21.78 -4.29
C LYS A 208 -2.23 22.19 -5.40
N SER A 209 -2.08 21.62 -6.60
CA SER A 209 -2.77 22.06 -7.80
C SER A 209 -3.31 20.88 -8.61
N LEU A 210 -4.34 21.13 -9.40
CA LEU A 210 -4.80 20.17 -10.40
C LEU A 210 -3.75 20.02 -11.50
N ASP A 211 -3.60 18.80 -12.02
CA ASP A 211 -2.85 18.55 -13.24
C ASP A 211 -3.69 18.98 -14.45
N MET A 212 -3.38 20.14 -15.02
CA MET A 212 -4.13 20.68 -16.16
C MET A 212 -3.82 19.96 -17.49
N GLU A 213 -2.81 19.10 -17.54
CA GLU A 213 -2.58 18.22 -18.69
C GLU A 213 -3.63 17.10 -18.72
N TYR A 214 -3.96 16.55 -17.55
CA TYR A 214 -4.95 15.48 -17.37
C TYR A 214 -5.96 15.76 -16.24
N PRO A 215 -6.75 16.85 -16.30
CA PRO A 215 -7.54 17.33 -15.15
C PRO A 215 -8.69 16.39 -14.76
N PHE A 216 -9.12 15.53 -15.68
CA PHE A 216 -10.19 14.56 -15.42
C PHE A 216 -9.70 13.25 -14.77
N ASN A 217 -8.40 13.14 -14.50
CA ASN A 217 -7.83 12.05 -13.70
C ASN A 217 -7.76 12.39 -12.21
N TYR A 218 -8.24 13.57 -11.79
CA TYR A 218 -8.29 13.95 -10.39
C TYR A 218 -9.31 13.10 -9.62
N ASP A 219 -8.84 12.45 -8.56
CA ASP A 219 -9.60 11.58 -7.66
C ASP A 219 -9.37 11.90 -6.17
N GLY A 220 -8.65 13.00 -5.88
CA GLY A 220 -8.34 13.44 -4.53
C GLY A 220 -6.92 13.98 -4.37
N PRO A 221 -6.47 14.23 -3.12
CA PRO A 221 -5.13 14.70 -2.83
C PRO A 221 -4.12 13.57 -3.05
N ASN A 222 -3.46 13.60 -4.21
CA ASN A 222 -2.46 12.59 -4.55
C ASN A 222 -1.08 12.95 -4.02
N VAL A 223 -0.36 11.93 -3.57
CA VAL A 223 1.07 12.03 -3.32
C VAL A 223 1.78 12.22 -4.66
N ILE A 224 2.52 13.32 -4.79
CA ILE A 224 3.27 13.66 -6.01
C ILE A 224 4.76 13.38 -5.88
N LYS A 225 5.23 13.18 -4.64
CA LYS A 225 6.63 12.98 -4.32
C LYS A 225 6.77 12.29 -2.97
N CYS A 226 7.73 11.38 -2.88
CA CYS A 226 8.25 10.91 -1.61
C CYS A 226 9.76 11.12 -1.53
N VAL A 227 10.28 11.21 -0.30
CA VAL A 227 11.70 11.36 0.02
C VAL A 227 11.98 10.47 1.22
N GLY A 228 12.91 9.53 1.07
CA GLY A 228 13.40 8.75 2.20
C GLY A 228 14.62 9.40 2.85
N CYS A 229 15.42 8.61 3.55
CA CYS A 229 16.63 9.08 4.22
C CYS A 229 17.79 8.11 3.99
N GLU A 230 19.02 8.63 4.10
CA GLU A 230 20.21 7.78 4.08
C GLU A 230 20.29 6.94 5.36
N ILE A 231 20.55 5.65 5.19
CA ILE A 231 20.79 4.72 6.29
C ILE A 231 22.30 4.56 6.48
N GLU A 232 22.79 4.97 7.64
CA GLU A 232 24.19 4.89 8.05
C GLU A 232 24.49 3.49 8.60
N TRP A 233 24.61 2.52 7.68
CA TRP A 233 24.92 1.14 8.01
C TRP A 233 26.29 1.00 8.69
N LYS A 234 26.34 0.21 9.77
CA LYS A 234 27.59 -0.25 10.38
C LYS A 234 28.30 -1.25 9.48
N ASP A 235 29.61 -1.40 9.69
CA ASP A 235 30.44 -2.24 8.83
C ASP A 235 29.91 -3.69 8.74
N GLY A 236 29.71 -4.17 7.51
CA GLY A 236 29.19 -5.50 7.22
C GLY A 236 27.72 -5.74 7.61
N LYS A 237 26.96 -4.70 7.97
CA LYS A 237 25.58 -4.82 8.48
C LYS A 237 24.51 -4.29 7.53
N ASN A 238 24.90 -3.88 6.32
CA ASN A 238 23.95 -3.43 5.31
C ASN A 238 23.05 -4.59 4.86
N LEU A 239 21.76 -4.48 5.19
CA LEU A 239 20.74 -5.50 4.90
C LEU A 239 20.20 -5.42 3.46
N THR A 240 20.48 -4.34 2.73
CA THR A 240 19.99 -4.12 1.36
C THR A 240 20.91 -4.68 0.29
N VAL A 241 22.09 -5.18 0.67
CA VAL A 241 23.08 -5.71 -0.27
C VAL A 241 23.79 -6.95 0.29
N LYS A 242 24.34 -7.77 -0.61
CA LYS A 242 25.21 -8.89 -0.27
C LYS A 242 26.50 -8.82 -1.06
N LYS A 243 27.62 -8.94 -0.35
CA LYS A 243 28.96 -9.07 -0.96
C LYS A 243 29.12 -10.50 -1.48
N ILE A 244 29.51 -10.64 -2.75
CA ILE A 244 29.79 -11.93 -3.38
C ILE A 244 31.25 -11.93 -3.83
N LYS A 245 31.99 -12.97 -3.43
CA LYS A 245 33.36 -13.20 -3.87
C LYS A 245 33.37 -14.15 -5.04
N TYR A 246 33.57 -13.62 -6.24
CA TYR A 246 33.76 -14.42 -7.46
C TYR A 246 35.25 -14.59 -7.84
N SER A 247 36.16 -13.74 -7.35
CA SER A 247 37.61 -13.81 -7.65
C SER A 247 38.49 -13.26 -6.50
N GLU A 248 39.83 -13.36 -6.62
CA GLU A 248 40.80 -12.78 -5.68
C GLU A 248 40.92 -11.25 -5.79
N GLU A 249 40.33 -10.63 -6.82
CA GLU A 249 40.30 -9.18 -7.03
C GLU A 249 38.85 -8.66 -6.95
N GLU A 250 38.60 -7.82 -5.94
CA GLU A 250 37.39 -7.08 -5.56
C GLU A 250 36.08 -7.87 -5.27
N ASP A 251 35.39 -7.46 -4.21
CA ASP A 251 34.08 -8.00 -3.80
C ASP A 251 32.96 -7.32 -4.61
N ASP A 252 32.20 -8.09 -5.39
CA ASP A 252 30.99 -7.58 -6.04
C ASP A 252 29.87 -7.38 -5.01
N VAL A 253 29.16 -6.26 -5.09
CA VAL A 253 28.02 -5.95 -4.20
C VAL A 253 26.72 -6.04 -5.00
N VAL A 254 25.86 -6.99 -4.62
CA VAL A 254 24.57 -7.23 -5.30
C VAL A 254 23.41 -6.81 -4.39
N PRO A 255 22.38 -6.10 -4.89
CA PRO A 255 21.19 -5.77 -4.10
C PRO A 255 20.44 -7.01 -3.63
N VAL A 256 19.83 -6.94 -2.45
CA VAL A 256 19.03 -8.00 -1.83
C VAL A 256 17.71 -7.41 -1.37
N ALA A 257 16.60 -8.10 -1.63
CA ALA A 257 15.30 -7.64 -1.18
C ALA A 257 15.27 -7.45 0.36
N SER A 258 14.84 -6.27 0.78
CA SER A 258 14.84 -5.83 2.18
C SER A 258 13.83 -4.71 2.35
N PHE A 259 13.12 -4.69 3.48
CA PHE A 259 12.23 -3.62 3.91
C PHE A 259 12.91 -2.25 3.83
N PHE A 260 14.22 -2.18 4.11
CA PHE A 260 14.95 -0.92 4.22
C PHE A 260 15.13 -0.18 2.87
N HIS A 261 14.77 -0.81 1.74
CA HIS A 261 14.60 -0.08 0.47
C HIS A 261 13.48 0.97 0.53
N PHE A 262 12.52 0.83 1.45
CA PHE A 262 11.47 1.82 1.69
C PHE A 262 12.01 3.23 1.98
N PHE A 263 13.22 3.34 2.55
CA PHE A 263 13.87 4.63 2.82
C PHE A 263 14.72 5.16 1.66
N ASN A 264 14.79 4.44 0.54
CA ASN A 264 15.49 4.86 -0.66
C ASN A 264 14.57 4.76 -1.89
N PRO A 265 13.50 5.57 -1.95
CA PRO A 265 12.55 5.50 -3.06
C PRO A 265 13.19 5.90 -4.39
N PRO A 266 12.67 5.42 -5.53
CA PRO A 266 13.12 5.85 -6.86
C PRO A 266 13.07 7.37 -7.02
N LYS A 267 14.07 7.93 -7.69
CA LYS A 267 14.09 9.37 -7.97
C LYS A 267 13.08 9.71 -9.07
N LEU A 268 12.17 10.62 -8.77
CA LEU A 268 11.20 11.13 -9.74
C LEU A 268 11.89 12.00 -10.81
N SER A 269 12.16 11.42 -11.99
CA SER A 269 12.43 12.19 -13.22
C SER A 269 11.19 12.19 -14.09
N LYS A 270 10.61 13.36 -14.35
CA LYS A 270 9.31 13.52 -15.04
C LYS A 270 9.28 13.00 -16.49
N GLU A 271 10.43 12.74 -17.11
CA GLU A 271 10.52 12.52 -18.55
C GLU A 271 10.81 11.06 -18.96
N ASP A 272 11.28 10.19 -18.04
CA ASP A 272 11.76 8.83 -18.39
C ASP A 272 11.45 7.73 -17.36
N MET A 273 10.39 7.85 -16.55
CA MET A 273 10.02 6.72 -15.67
C MET A 273 9.33 5.61 -16.46
N ASP A 274 9.94 4.43 -16.44
CA ASP A 274 9.34 3.22 -16.97
C ASP A 274 8.16 2.75 -16.10
N VAL A 275 7.34 1.86 -16.65
CA VAL A 275 6.11 1.36 -16.00
C VAL A 275 6.41 0.63 -14.67
N GLU A 276 7.52 -0.10 -14.58
CA GLU A 276 7.91 -0.82 -13.36
C GLU A 276 8.22 0.17 -12.24
N THR A 277 8.96 1.24 -12.54
CA THR A 277 9.25 2.32 -11.57
C THR A 277 7.98 3.04 -11.11
N GLN A 278 7.03 3.29 -12.01
CA GLN A 278 5.74 3.91 -11.67
C GLN A 278 4.91 3.02 -10.72
N GLU A 279 4.88 1.71 -10.97
CA GLU A 279 4.18 0.74 -10.10
C GLU A 279 4.81 0.69 -8.70
N ILE A 280 6.14 0.70 -8.61
CA ILE A 280 6.85 0.72 -7.32
C ILE A 280 6.49 1.97 -6.52
N LEU A 281 6.49 3.15 -7.15
CA LEU A 281 6.13 4.40 -6.49
C LEU A 281 4.67 4.44 -6.07
N PHE A 282 3.77 3.89 -6.89
CA PHE A 282 2.36 3.78 -6.54
C PHE A 282 2.16 2.95 -5.27
N ILE A 283 2.77 1.75 -5.21
CA ILE A 283 2.74 0.90 -4.01
C ILE A 283 3.37 1.61 -2.81
N ASP A 284 4.48 2.33 -3.01
CA ASP A 284 5.14 3.10 -1.96
C ASP A 284 4.23 4.18 -1.36
N PHE A 285 3.43 4.85 -2.18
CA PHE A 285 2.47 5.86 -1.76
C PHE A 285 1.30 5.23 -1.01
N GLU A 286 0.76 4.10 -1.50
CA GLU A 286 -0.30 3.35 -0.82
C GLU A 286 0.15 2.88 0.57
N ILE A 287 1.37 2.34 0.69
CA ILE A 287 1.96 1.95 1.97
C ILE A 287 2.09 3.15 2.90
N GLY A 288 2.60 4.27 2.41
CA GLY A 288 2.74 5.50 3.19
C GLY A 288 1.40 6.03 3.71
N GLN A 289 0.37 6.01 2.87
CA GLN A 289 -0.99 6.41 3.25
C GLN A 289 -1.60 5.43 4.26
N PHE A 290 -1.49 4.12 4.02
CA PHE A 290 -1.97 3.08 4.93
C PHE A 290 -1.33 3.20 6.31
N MET A 291 -0.01 3.43 6.39
CA MET A 291 0.67 3.63 7.66
C MET A 291 0.11 4.84 8.42
N ARG A 292 -0.10 5.95 7.70
CA ARG A 292 -0.62 7.21 8.26
C ARG A 292 -2.05 7.08 8.78
N ASP A 293 -2.92 6.47 7.97
CA ASP A 293 -4.38 6.52 8.16
C ASP A 293 -4.90 5.33 8.99
N GLU A 294 -4.21 4.19 8.93
CA GLU A 294 -4.67 2.92 9.50
C GLU A 294 -3.71 2.34 10.54
N LEU A 295 -2.48 2.00 10.12
CA LEU A 295 -1.54 1.23 10.95
C LEU A 295 -1.14 1.97 12.23
N ILE A 296 -0.62 3.20 12.12
CA ILE A 296 -0.11 3.94 13.27
C ILE A 296 -1.24 4.33 14.24
N PRO A 297 -2.41 4.82 13.80
CA PRO A 297 -3.52 5.11 14.70
C PRO A 297 -4.08 3.88 15.42
N ARG A 298 -4.04 2.71 14.78
CA ARG A 298 -4.64 1.46 15.28
C ARG A 298 -3.63 0.39 15.68
N ALA A 299 -2.36 0.75 15.89
CA ALA A 299 -1.27 -0.19 16.10
C ALA A 299 -1.57 -1.27 17.16
N ILE A 300 -2.24 -0.92 18.27
CA ILE A 300 -2.61 -1.92 19.28
C ILE A 300 -3.57 -3.00 18.73
N LEU A 301 -4.48 -2.65 17.83
CA LEU A 301 -5.43 -3.60 17.23
C LEU A 301 -4.75 -4.52 16.22
N PHE A 302 -3.70 -4.05 15.52
CA PHE A 302 -2.83 -4.92 14.72
C PHE A 302 -1.99 -5.85 15.60
N PHE A 303 -1.53 -5.35 16.75
CA PHE A 303 -0.77 -6.17 17.70
C PHE A 303 -1.63 -7.30 18.29
N THR A 304 -2.88 -7.02 18.65
CA THR A 304 -3.81 -8.01 19.23
C THR A 304 -4.52 -8.86 18.18
N GLY A 305 -4.50 -8.45 16.92
CA GLY A 305 -5.21 -9.12 15.82
C GLY A 305 -6.69 -8.77 15.73
N ASP A 306 -7.12 -7.70 16.41
CA ASP A 306 -8.52 -7.22 16.39
C ASP A 306 -8.85 -6.37 15.16
N TYR A 307 -7.85 -5.93 14.39
CA TYR A 307 -8.05 -5.19 13.14
C TYR A 307 -7.85 -6.09 11.93
N PHE A 308 -8.88 -6.16 11.10
CA PHE A 308 -8.83 -6.82 9.80
C PHE A 308 -8.71 -5.75 8.73
N GLU A 309 -7.68 -5.88 7.89
CA GLU A 309 -7.57 -5.04 6.71
C GLU A 309 -8.68 -5.40 5.73
N ASP A 310 -9.41 -4.42 5.21
CA ASP A 310 -10.30 -4.61 4.06
C ASP A 310 -9.42 -4.87 2.82
N SER A 311 -8.93 -6.10 2.67
CA SER A 311 -8.01 -6.50 1.60
C SER A 311 -8.73 -6.79 0.27
N GLU A 312 -10.06 -6.86 0.25
CA GLU A 312 -10.86 -7.00 -0.97
C GLU A 312 -10.61 -5.82 -1.94
N HIS A 313 -10.47 -4.59 -1.43
CA HIS A 313 -10.20 -3.41 -2.27
C HIS A 313 -8.78 -3.44 -2.88
N PHE A 314 -7.79 -3.91 -2.12
CA PHE A 314 -6.40 -4.04 -2.57
C PHE A 314 -6.27 -5.13 -3.65
N ILE A 315 -7.01 -6.23 -3.51
CA ILE A 315 -7.02 -7.33 -4.48
C ILE A 315 -7.81 -6.95 -5.74
N GLU A 316 -8.98 -6.30 -5.62
CA GLU A 316 -9.76 -5.87 -6.78
C GLU A 316 -9.05 -4.82 -7.61
N GLU A 317 -8.36 -3.86 -7.01
CA GLU A 317 -7.57 -2.86 -7.74
C GLU A 317 -6.36 -3.51 -8.44
N LYS A 318 -5.73 -4.50 -7.79
CA LYS A 318 -4.66 -5.33 -8.34
C LYS A 318 -5.12 -6.19 -9.52
N ILE A 319 -6.34 -6.75 -9.48
CA ILE A 319 -6.94 -7.52 -10.58
C ILE A 319 -7.45 -6.61 -11.71
N ALA A 320 -8.00 -5.44 -11.38
CA ALA A 320 -8.52 -4.49 -12.35
C ALA A 320 -7.40 -3.85 -13.20
N LYS A 321 -6.21 -3.66 -12.60
CA LYS A 321 -5.01 -3.16 -13.29
C LYS A 321 -4.23 -4.27 -13.99
N ASN A 322 -4.09 -5.44 -13.39
CA ASN A 322 -3.39 -6.58 -13.97
C ASN A 322 -4.36 -7.65 -14.47
N GLY A 323 -4.74 -7.54 -15.75
CA GLY A 323 -5.47 -8.58 -16.44
C GLY A 323 -4.70 -9.91 -16.41
N TYR A 324 -5.05 -10.76 -15.45
CA TYR A 324 -4.62 -12.14 -15.23
C TYR A 324 -3.11 -12.38 -14.98
N GLU A 325 -2.89 -13.22 -13.95
CA GLU A 325 -1.63 -13.84 -13.49
C GLU A 325 -0.61 -12.93 -12.81
N LEU A 326 -0.61 -12.84 -11.47
CA LEU A 326 0.62 -12.64 -10.66
C LEU A 326 0.44 -13.15 -9.21
N SER A 327 0.38 -14.47 -9.02
CA SER A 327 0.83 -15.10 -7.76
C SER A 327 2.32 -15.43 -7.90
N GLY A 328 3.21 -14.43 -7.77
CA GLY A 328 4.65 -14.74 -7.72
C GLY A 328 5.67 -13.64 -7.95
N ASN A 329 5.31 -12.44 -8.42
CA ASN A 329 6.32 -11.44 -8.84
C ASN A 329 6.77 -10.42 -7.79
N PHE A 330 6.18 -10.39 -6.58
CA PHE A 330 6.61 -9.42 -5.54
C PHE A 330 8.09 -9.57 -5.14
N LYS A 331 8.66 -10.79 -5.24
CA LYS A 331 10.07 -11.03 -4.90
C LYS A 331 11.09 -10.46 -5.89
N LYS A 332 10.68 -9.98 -7.07
CA LYS A 332 11.61 -9.43 -8.09
C LYS A 332 11.61 -7.91 -8.17
N LEU A 333 10.59 -7.23 -7.65
CA LEU A 333 10.36 -5.79 -7.87
C LEU A 333 11.19 -4.87 -6.95
N HIS A 334 11.96 -5.42 -6.01
CA HIS A 334 12.82 -4.63 -5.10
C HIS A 334 14.33 -4.84 -5.34
N ILE A 335 14.69 -5.50 -6.45
CA ILE A 335 16.09 -5.74 -6.80
C ILE A 335 16.35 -5.11 -8.18
N LYS A 336 16.52 -3.80 -8.23
CA LYS A 336 17.16 -3.10 -9.35
C LYS A 336 17.76 -1.79 -8.89
#